data_AF-A0A6P0TZW5-F1
#
_entry.id   AF-A0A6P0TZW5-F1
#
_cell.length_a   1.000
_cell.length_b   1.000
_cell.length_c   1.000
_cell.angle_alpha   90.00
_cell.angle_beta   90.00
_cell.angle_gamma   90.00
#
_symmetry.space_group_name_H-M   'P 1'
#
loop_
_entity.id
_entity.type
_entity.pdbx_description
1 polymer ?
#
loop_
_entity_poly.entity_id
_entity_poly.type
_entity_poly.pdbx_seq_one_letter_code
_entity_poly.pdbx_strand_id
1 'polypeptide(L)'
;INGNAPDILHHLRPPNRIFIGGSSGKLRNILGVCGMRMLPGGIIVLAFTSLENLHTALSWVKERKKSDRSWNYRLLQVQLSRSIPIANLTRFTPLNPVNIMIISR
;
A
#
# COMPACT_ATOMS: atom_id res chain seq x y z
N ILE A 1 -9.18 17.15 9.35
CA ILE A 1 -10.04 17.39 8.16
C ILE A 1 -10.83 16.13 7.86
N ASN A 2 -12.03 16.23 7.28
CA ASN A 2 -12.85 15.09 6.86
C ASN A 2 -12.93 15.06 5.32
N GLY A 3 -12.93 13.87 4.72
CA GLY A 3 -13.23 13.68 3.31
C GLY A 3 -12.59 12.42 2.72
N ASN A 4 -12.88 12.17 1.44
CA ASN A 4 -12.44 10.98 0.74
C ASN A 4 -11.16 11.21 -0.06
N ALA A 5 -10.29 10.21 -0.11
CA ALA A 5 -9.18 10.20 -1.05
C ALA A 5 -9.67 9.84 -2.47
N PRO A 6 -9.08 10.43 -3.53
CA PRO A 6 -7.97 11.39 -3.53
C PRO A 6 -8.40 12.84 -3.27
N ASP A 7 -9.70 13.13 -3.24
CA ASP A 7 -10.30 14.47 -3.37
C ASP A 7 -9.75 15.49 -2.36
N ILE A 8 -9.61 15.11 -1.08
CA ILE A 8 -9.10 16.01 -0.04
C ILE A 8 -7.58 16.02 0.12
N LEU A 9 -6.87 15.14 -0.59
CA LEU A 9 -5.44 14.93 -0.34
C LEU A 9 -4.61 16.18 -0.65
N HIS A 10 -5.07 17.08 -1.52
CA HIS A 10 -4.36 18.31 -1.86
C HIS A 10 -4.31 19.34 -0.72
N HIS A 11 -5.26 19.28 0.23
CA HIS A 11 -5.33 20.20 1.36
C HIS A 11 -4.41 19.82 2.53
N LEU A 12 -3.87 18.60 2.53
CA LEU A 12 -2.97 18.11 3.59
C LEU A 12 -1.58 18.75 3.47
N ARG A 13 -0.72 18.62 4.48
CA ARG A 13 0.70 18.98 4.32
C ARG A 13 1.44 17.94 3.46
N PRO A 14 2.51 18.31 2.73
CA PRO A 14 3.38 17.36 2.06
C PRO A 14 3.88 16.26 3.02
N PRO A 15 3.66 14.97 2.73
CA PRO A 15 4.02 13.89 3.65
C PRO A 15 5.43 13.34 3.39
N ASN A 16 6.09 12.86 4.45
CA ASN A 16 7.27 11.99 4.33
C ASN A 16 6.90 10.51 4.27
N ARG A 17 5.78 10.10 4.87
CA ARG A 17 5.33 8.72 4.99
C ARG A 17 3.84 8.64 4.69
N ILE A 18 3.45 7.64 3.91
CA ILE A 18 2.06 7.43 3.48
C ILE A 18 1.74 5.96 3.66
N PHE A 19 0.60 5.66 4.28
CA PHE A 19 0.08 4.30 4.38
C PHE A 19 -1.26 4.20 3.64
N ILE A 20 -1.44 3.16 2.81
CA ILE A 20 -2.65 2.90 2.04
C ILE A 20 -3.11 1.47 2.33
N GLY A 21 -4.14 1.32 3.17
CA GLY A 21 -4.78 0.03 3.46
C GLY A 21 -6.01 -0.29 2.59
N GLY A 22 -6.59 0.72 1.95
CA GLY A 22 -7.75 0.59 1.09
C GLY A 22 -7.87 1.78 0.14
N SER A 23 -8.47 1.57 -1.02
CA SER A 23 -8.51 2.57 -2.09
C SER A 23 -9.90 2.83 -2.66
N SER A 24 -10.91 2.02 -2.30
CA SER A 24 -12.27 2.07 -2.84
C SER A 24 -12.32 2.22 -4.37
N GLY A 25 -11.43 1.49 -5.07
CA GLY A 25 -11.31 1.52 -6.53
C GLY A 25 -10.51 2.70 -7.10
N LYS A 26 -10.07 3.64 -6.27
CA LYS A 26 -9.36 4.87 -6.70
C LYS A 26 -7.84 4.80 -6.53
N LEU A 27 -7.25 3.61 -6.44
CA LEU A 27 -5.83 3.42 -6.06
C LEU A 27 -4.85 4.22 -6.94
N ARG A 28 -5.02 4.15 -8.25
CA ARG A 28 -4.12 4.84 -9.20
C ARG A 28 -4.15 6.35 -9.02
N ASN A 29 -5.33 6.92 -8.77
CA ASN A 29 -5.50 8.36 -8.55
C ASN A 29 -4.89 8.79 -7.21
N ILE A 30 -5.11 7.99 -6.16
CA ILE A 30 -4.50 8.22 -4.83
C ILE A 30 -2.97 8.22 -4.94
N LEU A 31 -2.40 7.18 -5.57
CA LEU A 31 -0.96 7.10 -5.83
C LEU A 31 -0.45 8.29 -6.65
N GLY A 32 -1.22 8.74 -7.64
CA GLY A 32 -0.93 9.96 -8.40
C GLY A 32 -0.74 11.18 -7.52
N VAL A 33 -1.71 11.49 -6.66
CA VAL A 33 -1.62 12.63 -5.74
C VAL A 33 -0.49 12.45 -4.73
N CYS A 34 -0.39 11.27 -4.12
CA CYS A 34 0.68 10.96 -3.17
C CYS A 34 2.06 11.15 -3.78
N GLY A 35 2.32 10.61 -4.97
CA GLY A 35 3.61 10.71 -5.63
C GLY A 35 4.00 12.14 -6.02
N MET A 36 3.03 13.01 -6.31
CA MET A 36 3.29 14.42 -6.58
C MET A 36 3.60 15.22 -5.31
N ARG A 37 2.94 14.90 -4.18
CA ARG A 37 3.01 15.70 -2.95
C ARG A 37 4.05 15.22 -1.96
N MET A 38 4.50 13.97 -2.09
CA MET A 38 5.45 13.37 -1.17
C MET A 38 6.81 14.07 -1.24
N LEU A 39 7.37 14.35 -0.06
CA LEU A 39 8.69 14.96 0.07
C LEU A 39 9.81 14.01 -0.41
N PRO A 40 10.98 14.53 -0.81
CA PRO A 40 12.15 13.69 -1.14
C PRO A 40 12.50 12.72 0.00
N GLY A 41 12.92 11.49 -0.31
CA GLY A 41 13.16 10.44 0.69
C GLY A 41 11.86 9.88 1.28
N GLY A 42 10.74 10.09 0.59
CA GLY A 42 9.42 9.70 1.02
C GLY A 42 9.14 8.21 0.78
N ILE A 43 8.25 7.65 1.61
CA ILE A 43 7.89 6.23 1.54
C ILE A 43 6.36 6.08 1.51
N ILE A 44 5.88 5.25 0.59
CA ILE A 44 4.49 4.79 0.53
C ILE A 44 4.47 3.30 0.87
N VAL A 45 3.71 2.94 1.89
CA VAL A 45 3.46 1.54 2.27
C VAL A 45 2.02 1.19 1.90
N LEU A 46 1.86 0.10 1.15
CA LEU A 46 0.56 -0.39 0.73
C LEU A 46 0.35 -1.81 1.27
N ALA A 47 -0.84 -2.08 1.78
CA ALA A 47 -1.23 -3.41 2.26
C ALA A 47 -2.49 -3.87 1.52
N PHE A 48 -2.37 -4.95 0.75
CA PHE A 48 -3.47 -5.47 -0.09
C PHE A 48 -3.62 -6.98 0.04
N THR A 49 -4.86 -7.45 0.00
CA THR A 49 -5.17 -8.87 -0.19
C THR A 49 -5.41 -9.22 -1.65
N SER A 50 -5.85 -8.27 -2.48
CA SER A 50 -6.18 -8.52 -3.90
C SER A 50 -4.98 -8.36 -4.83
N LEU A 51 -4.91 -9.24 -5.84
CA LEU A 51 -3.85 -9.21 -6.86
C LEU A 51 -4.01 -8.02 -7.80
N GLU A 52 -5.23 -7.55 -8.03
CA GLU A 52 -5.55 -6.42 -8.91
C GLU A 52 -5.00 -5.10 -8.34
N ASN A 53 -5.11 -4.90 -7.02
CA ASN A 53 -4.53 -3.73 -6.36
C ASN A 53 -3.00 -3.81 -6.36
N LEU A 54 -2.43 -4.99 -6.11
CA LEU A 54 -0.98 -5.20 -6.22
C LEU A 54 -0.47 -4.91 -7.64
N HIS A 55 -1.14 -5.45 -8.66
CA HIS A 55 -0.82 -5.19 -10.06
C HIS A 55 -0.89 -3.69 -10.38
N THR A 56 -1.96 -3.02 -9.95
CA THR A 56 -2.13 -1.57 -10.16
C THR A 56 -0.98 -0.76 -9.55
N ALA A 57 -0.59 -1.08 -8.32
CA ALA A 57 0.53 -0.40 -7.64
C ALA A 57 1.89 -0.69 -8.31
N LEU A 58 2.12 -1.94 -8.72
CA LEU A 58 3.32 -2.35 -9.46
C LEU A 58 3.43 -1.64 -10.81
N SER A 59 2.34 -1.58 -11.57
CA SER A 59 2.30 -0.89 -12.86
C SER A 59 2.56 0.61 -12.68
N TRP A 60 1.93 1.23 -11.67
CA TRP A 60 2.14 2.65 -11.37
C TRP A 60 3.61 2.97 -11.05
N VAL A 61 4.27 2.22 -10.15
CA VAL A 61 5.67 2.51 -9.80
C VAL A 61 6.63 2.23 -10.98
N LYS A 62 6.36 1.21 -11.79
CA LYS A 62 7.15 0.92 -13.00
C LYS A 62 7.04 2.05 -14.02
N GLU A 63 5.85 2.62 -14.21
CA GLU A 63 5.66 3.80 -15.05
C GLU A 63 6.43 5.01 -14.53
N ARG A 64 6.35 5.30 -13.22
CA ARG A 64 7.13 6.39 -12.61
C ARG A 64 8.64 6.19 -12.77
N LYS A 65 9.11 4.96 -12.62
CA LYS A 65 10.53 4.61 -12.78
C LYS A 65 11.07 4.86 -14.20
N LYS A 66 10.20 4.85 -15.24
CA LYS A 66 10.60 5.20 -16.61
C LYS A 66 10.98 6.68 -16.74
N SER A 67 10.27 7.57 -16.05
CA SER A 67 10.53 9.01 -16.08
C SER A 67 11.54 9.46 -15.03
N ASP A 68 11.59 8.79 -13.87
CA ASP A 68 12.45 9.14 -12.75
C ASP A 68 13.00 7.86 -12.11
N ARG A 69 14.28 7.58 -12.33
CA ARG A 69 14.93 6.33 -11.89
C ARG A 69 15.10 6.22 -10.36
N SER A 70 14.85 7.30 -9.60
CA SER A 70 14.90 7.26 -8.13
C SER A 70 13.79 6.41 -7.52
N TRP A 71 12.68 6.22 -8.24
CA TRP A 71 11.58 5.36 -7.79
C TRP A 71 12.00 3.89 -7.70
N ASN A 72 11.74 3.30 -6.55
CA ASN A 72 11.99 1.89 -6.28
C ASN A 72 10.82 1.26 -5.51
N TYR A 73 10.74 -0.07 -5.52
CA TYR A 73 9.80 -0.78 -4.69
C TYR A 73 10.37 -2.08 -4.13
N ARG A 74 9.79 -2.54 -3.02
CA ARG A 74 9.99 -3.85 -2.43
C ARG A 74 8.63 -4.49 -2.19
N LEU A 75 8.56 -5.81 -2.33
CA LEU A 75 7.36 -6.60 -2.09
C LEU A 75 7.65 -7.63 -1.00
N LEU A 76 6.74 -7.74 -0.05
CA LEU A 76 6.73 -8.78 0.98
C LEU A 76 5.34 -9.42 0.99
N GLN A 77 5.28 -10.73 0.83
CA GLN A 77 4.06 -11.48 1.09
C GLN A 77 4.13 -12.04 2.51
N VAL A 78 3.08 -11.78 3.29
CA VAL A 78 2.96 -12.22 4.68
C VAL A 78 1.86 -13.27 4.77
N GLN A 79 2.21 -14.45 5.26
CA GLN A 79 1.28 -15.54 5.57
C GLN A 79 1.45 -15.88 7.03
N LEU A 80 0.36 -15.82 7.78
CA LEU A 80 0.36 -15.98 9.24
C LEU A 80 -0.75 -16.94 9.62
N SER A 81 -0.54 -17.68 10.70
CA SER A 81 -1.58 -18.49 11.33
C SER A 81 -1.70 -18.12 12.80
N ARG A 82 -2.91 -18.16 13.36
CA ARG A 82 -3.19 -17.86 14.78
C ARG A 82 -3.69 -19.11 15.49
N SER A 83 -3.26 -19.31 16.74
CA SER A 83 -3.76 -20.39 17.57
C SER A 83 -5.23 -20.15 17.90
N ILE A 84 -6.05 -21.20 17.83
CA ILE A 84 -7.42 -21.25 18.31
C ILE A 84 -7.63 -22.52 19.15
N PRO A 85 -8.45 -22.47 20.21
CA PRO A 85 -8.79 -23.65 20.99
C PRO A 85 -9.70 -24.59 20.20
N ILE A 86 -9.53 -25.90 20.40
CA ILE A 86 -10.43 -26.96 19.90
C ILE A 86 -10.59 -28.01 21.01
N ALA A 87 -11.74 -28.02 21.68
CA ALA A 87 -11.94 -28.82 22.91
C ALA A 87 -10.79 -28.57 23.91
N ASN A 88 -10.05 -29.61 24.31
CA ASN A 88 -8.88 -29.54 25.19
C ASN A 88 -7.54 -29.40 24.44
N LEU A 89 -7.57 -29.09 23.13
CA LEU A 89 -6.40 -28.96 22.26
C LEU A 89 -6.27 -27.53 21.70
N THR A 90 -5.15 -27.26 21.04
CA THR A 90 -4.89 -26.02 20.30
C THR A 90 -4.51 -26.33 18.86
N ARG A 91 -5.08 -25.60 17.90
CA ARG A 91 -4.73 -25.69 16.47
C ARG A 91 -4.42 -24.29 15.93
N PHE A 92 -3.57 -24.21 14.91
CA PHE A 92 -3.40 -22.99 14.12
C PHE A 92 -4.48 -22.86 13.02
N THR A 93 -5.10 -21.69 12.89
CA THR A 93 -5.93 -21.32 11.74
C THR A 93 -5.21 -20.27 10.88
N PRO A 94 -5.11 -20.47 9.56
CA PRO A 94 -4.44 -19.52 8.68
C PRO A 94 -5.23 -18.21 8.56
N LEU A 95 -4.53 -17.10 8.39
CA LEU A 95 -5.08 -15.80 8.03
C LEU A 95 -4.96 -15.59 6.52
N ASN A 96 -5.81 -14.72 6.00
CA ASN A 96 -5.69 -14.26 4.62
C ASN A 96 -4.29 -13.68 4.37
N PRO A 97 -3.57 -14.15 3.34
CA PRO A 97 -2.29 -13.57 2.96
C PRO A 97 -2.42 -12.08 2.68
N VAL A 98 -1.43 -11.30 3.11
CA VAL A 98 -1.35 -9.87 2.84
C VAL A 98 -0.07 -9.58 2.06
N ASN A 99 -0.20 -8.84 0.97
CA ASN A 99 0.92 -8.28 0.22
C ASN A 99 1.23 -6.90 0.78
N ILE A 100 2.45 -6.71 1.27
CA ILE A 100 2.99 -5.43 1.73
C ILE A 100 3.95 -4.94 0.64
N MET A 101 3.59 -3.83 0.00
CA MET A 101 4.42 -3.17 -0.99
C MET A 101 4.97 -1.88 -0.39
N ILE A 102 6.28 -1.69 -0.47
CA ILE A 102 6.96 -0.46 -0.05
C ILE A 102 7.47 0.23 -1.30
N ILE A 103 7.02 1.44 -1.57
CA ILE A 103 7.50 2.30 -2.65
C ILE A 103 8.32 3.44 -2.02
N SER A 104 9.50 3.72 -2.58
CA SER A 104 10.37 4.81 -2.14
C SER A 104 10.80 5.69 -3.31
N ARG A 105 11.02 6.98 -3.02
CA ARG A 105 11.61 7.96 -3.93
C ARG A 105 12.73 8.73 -3.24
#